data_AF-A0A969YU03-F1
#
_entry.id   AF-A0A969YU03-F1
#
_cell.length_a   1.000
_cell.length_b   1.000
_cell.length_c   1.000
_cell.angle_alpha   90.00
_cell.angle_beta   90.00
_cell.angle_gamma   90.00
#
_symmetry.space_group_name_H-M   'P 1'
#
loop_
_entity.id
_entity.type
_entity.pdbx_description
1 polymer ?
#
loop_
_entity_poly.entity_id
_entity_poly.type
_entity_poly.pdbx_seq_one_letter_code
_entity_poly.pdbx_strand_id
1 'polypeptide(L)'
;MRKRDLSVSKAILIFLAGVFIDKTLEVFFNTSDVQLAANQNNSIVLKDSQQNTIPSTIGMTDSHNLSINPEVNLENGKTYTLTIPAGSLMNGGGNTNTAQTITFTTIKSAANKTVISGGSTSQITGTIR
;
A
#
# COMPACT_ATOMS: atom_id res chain seq x y z
N MET A 1 -20.79 33.27 15.07
CA MET A 1 -19.69 32.29 14.91
C MET A 1 -20.25 31.03 14.29
N ARG A 2 -19.93 30.74 13.01
CA ARG A 2 -20.24 29.42 12.43
C ARG A 2 -19.38 28.40 13.16
N LYS A 3 -20.01 27.61 14.04
CA LYS A 3 -19.37 26.40 14.57
C LYS A 3 -19.12 25.54 13.34
N ARG A 4 -17.85 25.42 12.95
CA ARG A 4 -17.43 24.43 11.96
C ARG A 4 -17.88 23.11 12.56
N ASP A 5 -18.91 22.53 11.98
CA ASP A 5 -19.29 21.16 12.26
C ASP A 5 -18.12 20.28 11.81
N LEU A 6 -17.27 19.92 12.77
CA LEU A 6 -16.19 18.94 12.59
C LEU A 6 -16.69 17.52 12.92
N SER A 7 -18.01 17.28 12.93
CA SER A 7 -18.62 15.97 13.18
C SER A 7 -18.78 15.14 11.90
N VAL A 8 -17.97 15.37 10.87
CA VAL A 8 -17.54 14.26 10.01
C VAL A 8 -16.27 13.74 10.65
N SER A 9 -16.41 12.65 11.41
CA SER A 9 -15.28 11.83 11.86
C SER A 9 -14.29 11.75 10.70
N LYS A 10 -13.12 12.38 10.83
CA LYS A 10 -12.06 12.34 9.83
C LYS A 10 -11.50 10.92 9.86
N ALA A 11 -12.27 9.98 9.35
CA ALA A 11 -11.83 8.62 9.14
C ALA A 11 -10.57 8.72 8.29
N ILE A 12 -9.50 8.10 8.80
CA ILE A 12 -8.32 7.83 8.02
C ILE A 12 -8.81 6.95 6.87
N LEU A 13 -9.06 7.56 5.71
CA LEU A 13 -9.50 6.86 4.52
C LEU A 13 -8.29 6.22 3.87
N ILE A 14 -8.37 4.92 3.61
CA ILE A 14 -7.26 4.11 3.14
C ILE A 14 -7.49 3.70 1.70
N PHE A 15 -6.49 3.95 0.85
CA PHE A 15 -6.43 3.43 -0.51
C PHE A 15 -5.24 2.48 -0.64
N LEU A 16 -5.44 1.33 -1.30
CA LEU A 16 -4.34 0.46 -1.75
C LEU A 16 -3.97 0.83 -3.18
N ALA A 17 -2.69 1.09 -3.43
CA ALA A 17 -2.14 1.22 -4.78
C ALA A 17 -1.18 0.07 -5.09
N GLY A 18 -1.00 -0.24 -6.38
CA GLY A 18 0.09 -1.10 -6.85
C GLY A 18 0.02 -2.56 -6.38
N VAL A 19 -1.14 -3.21 -6.48
CA VAL A 19 -1.38 -4.60 -6.05
C VAL A 19 -0.74 -5.62 -7.01
N PHE A 20 0.58 -5.55 -7.12
CA PHE A 20 1.38 -6.49 -7.88
C PHE A 20 1.97 -7.54 -6.95
N ILE A 21 2.15 -8.75 -7.49
CA ILE A 21 2.65 -9.91 -6.75
C ILE A 21 4.00 -9.70 -6.04
N ASP A 22 4.82 -8.76 -6.53
CA ASP A 22 6.20 -8.50 -6.12
C ASP A 22 6.39 -7.08 -5.52
N LYS A 23 5.28 -6.40 -5.19
CA LYS A 23 5.33 -5.02 -4.70
C LYS A 23 4.84 -4.93 -3.26
N THR A 24 5.50 -4.03 -2.54
CA THR A 24 5.03 -3.48 -1.29
C THR A 24 3.66 -2.84 -1.51
N LEU A 25 2.71 -3.16 -0.64
CA LEU A 25 1.39 -2.55 -0.64
C LEU A 25 1.48 -1.23 0.12
N GLU A 26 1.05 -0.15 -0.52
CA GLU A 26 1.01 1.17 0.11
C GLU A 26 -0.42 1.54 0.47
N VAL A 27 -0.59 1.98 1.72
CA VAL A 27 -1.82 2.46 2.32
C VAL A 27 -1.67 3.95 2.57
N PHE A 28 -2.45 4.76 1.86
CA PHE A 28 -2.44 6.23 1.95
C PHE A 28 -3.43 6.74 2.99
N PHE A 29 -3.10 7.84 3.66
CA PHE A 29 -3.96 8.49 4.64
C PHE A 29 -4.36 9.91 4.22
N ASN A 30 -5.61 10.29 4.46
CA ASN A 30 -6.14 11.64 4.20
C ASN A 30 -5.80 12.67 5.30
N THR A 31 -4.89 12.33 6.22
CA THR A 31 -4.45 13.16 7.33
C THR A 31 -2.94 13.05 7.47
N SER A 32 -2.32 14.08 8.04
CA SER A 32 -0.90 14.11 8.35
C SER A 32 -0.57 13.51 9.71
N ASP A 33 0.73 13.26 9.90
CA ASP A 33 1.35 12.86 11.16
C ASP A 33 0.79 11.55 11.71
N VAL A 34 0.48 10.61 10.80
CA VAL A 34 0.06 9.27 11.16
C VAL A 34 1.27 8.45 11.55
N GLN A 35 1.12 7.69 12.63
CA GLN A 35 2.10 6.74 13.13
C GLN A 35 1.40 5.47 13.60
N LEU A 36 2.16 4.37 13.65
CA LEU A 36 1.72 3.17 14.35
C LEU A 36 1.57 3.50 15.83
N ALA A 37 0.43 3.12 16.40
CA ALA A 37 0.23 3.25 17.84
C ALA A 37 1.20 2.31 18.58
N ALA A 38 1.75 2.78 19.70
CA ALA A 38 2.64 1.98 20.52
C ALA A 38 2.00 0.63 20.87
N ASN A 39 2.78 -0.45 20.74
CA ASN A 39 2.36 -1.84 21.00
C ASN A 39 1.34 -2.44 20.01
N GLN A 40 1.10 -1.82 18.84
CA GLN A 40 0.16 -2.34 17.83
C GLN A 40 0.81 -2.73 16.49
N ASN A 41 2.14 -2.76 16.40
CA ASN A 41 2.84 -3.07 15.14
C ASN A 41 2.53 -4.47 14.59
N ASN A 42 2.01 -5.39 15.43
CA ASN A 42 1.71 -6.77 15.06
C ASN A 42 0.20 -7.05 14.91
N SER A 43 -0.67 -6.04 15.08
CA SER A 43 -2.11 -6.23 15.00
C SER A 43 -2.65 -6.09 13.57
N ILE A 44 -1.88 -5.43 12.70
CA ILE A 44 -2.17 -5.32 11.27
C ILE A 44 -1.75 -6.62 10.59
N VAL A 45 -2.69 -7.28 9.93
CA VAL A 45 -2.50 -8.63 9.36
C VAL A 45 -2.95 -8.69 7.92
N LEU A 46 -2.14 -9.37 7.09
CA LEU A 46 -2.49 -9.75 5.72
C LEU A 46 -2.88 -11.23 5.72
N LYS A 47 -4.02 -11.57 5.11
CA LYS A 47 -4.50 -12.94 4.99
C LYS A 47 -4.85 -13.31 3.56
N ASP A 48 -4.73 -14.58 3.22
CA ASP A 48 -5.30 -15.14 1.99
C ASP A 48 -6.80 -15.46 2.14
N SER A 49 -7.42 -15.90 1.04
CA SER A 49 -8.81 -16.37 1.03
C SER A 49 -9.11 -17.60 1.92
N GLN A 50 -8.09 -18.35 2.33
CA GLN A 50 -8.20 -19.49 3.26
C GLN A 50 -8.02 -19.06 4.74
N GLN A 51 -7.88 -17.76 5.01
CA GLN A 51 -7.61 -17.17 6.32
C GLN A 51 -6.20 -17.46 6.87
N ASN A 52 -5.27 -17.94 6.05
CA ASN A 52 -3.88 -18.07 6.45
C ASN A 52 -3.23 -16.68 6.51
N THR A 53 -2.47 -16.42 7.55
CA THR A 53 -1.67 -15.20 7.68
C THR A 53 -0.50 -15.25 6.71
N ILE A 54 -0.32 -14.19 5.93
CA ILE A 54 0.86 -13.94 5.10
C ILE A 54 1.84 -13.10 5.93
N PRO A 55 3.00 -13.65 6.36
CA PRO A 55 4.01 -12.89 7.07
C PRO A 55 4.38 -11.62 6.29
N SER A 56 4.35 -10.49 6.97
CA SER A 56 4.55 -9.18 6.36
C SER A 56 5.26 -8.25 7.31
N THR A 57 6.22 -7.48 6.80
CA THR A 57 6.81 -6.35 7.53
C THR A 57 5.93 -5.12 7.36
N ILE A 58 5.49 -4.53 8.47
CA ILE A 58 4.65 -3.34 8.50
C ILE A 58 5.48 -2.15 8.97
N GLY A 59 5.40 -1.02 8.28
CA GLY A 59 6.12 0.19 8.66
C GLY A 59 5.58 1.43 7.98
N MET A 60 5.85 2.60 8.56
CA MET A 60 5.55 3.87 7.93
C MET A 60 6.67 4.22 6.94
N THR A 61 6.33 4.58 5.71
CA THR A 61 7.29 5.12 4.73
C THR A 61 7.45 6.63 4.86
N ASP A 62 6.38 7.31 5.29
CA ASP A 62 6.37 8.72 5.70
C ASP A 62 5.21 8.98 6.68
N SER A 63 4.89 10.24 6.98
CA SER A 63 3.80 10.61 7.91
C SER A 63 2.37 10.42 7.37
N HIS A 64 2.22 9.91 6.14
CA HIS A 64 0.95 9.73 5.43
C HIS A 64 0.79 8.34 4.81
N ASN A 65 1.86 7.53 4.81
CA ASN A 65 1.90 6.28 4.07
C ASN A 65 2.35 5.10 4.95
N LEU A 66 1.52 4.07 5.01
CA LEU A 66 1.84 2.78 5.61
C LEU A 66 2.23 1.78 4.52
N SER A 67 3.39 1.18 4.69
CA SER A 67 3.91 0.10 3.86
C SER A 67 3.61 -1.25 4.51
N ILE A 68 3.09 -2.17 3.71
CA ILE A 68 2.93 -3.58 4.03
C ILE A 68 3.75 -4.37 3.02
N ASN A 69 4.84 -4.98 3.48
CA ASN A 69 5.74 -5.76 2.65
C ASN A 69 5.65 -7.25 2.98
N PRO A 70 4.93 -8.06 2.19
CA PRO A 70 4.92 -9.51 2.34
C PRO A 70 6.33 -10.09 2.27
N GLU A 71 6.65 -11.07 3.12
CA GLU A 71 7.96 -11.75 3.10
C GLU A 71 8.13 -12.66 1.89
N VAL A 72 7.01 -13.06 1.28
CA VAL A 72 6.96 -13.87 0.07
C VAL A 72 6.12 -13.16 -0.99
N ASN A 73 6.48 -13.34 -2.26
CA ASN A 73 5.66 -12.86 -3.35
C ASN A 73 4.25 -13.45 -3.26
N LEU A 74 3.25 -12.60 -3.46
CA LEU A 74 1.87 -13.04 -3.50
C LEU A 74 1.61 -13.82 -4.80
N GLU A 75 0.59 -14.66 -4.80
CA GLU A 75 0.21 -15.44 -5.98
C GLU A 75 -0.62 -14.57 -6.94
N ASN A 76 -0.45 -14.75 -8.25
CA ASN A 76 -1.22 -13.99 -9.25
C ASN A 76 -2.70 -14.39 -9.26
N GLY A 77 -3.61 -13.41 -9.34
CA GLY A 77 -5.05 -13.65 -9.44
C GLY A 77 -5.69 -14.14 -8.15
N LYS A 78 -4.99 -14.05 -7.01
CA LYS A 78 -5.50 -14.45 -5.70
C LYS A 78 -6.02 -13.26 -4.93
N THR A 79 -7.05 -13.52 -4.13
CA THR A 79 -7.67 -12.52 -3.26
C THR A 79 -7.03 -12.57 -1.88
N TYR A 80 -6.70 -11.39 -1.37
CA TYR A 80 -6.13 -11.19 -0.05
C TYR A 80 -6.93 -10.13 0.70
N THR A 81 -6.83 -10.19 2.03
CA THR A 81 -7.50 -9.28 2.94
C THR A 81 -6.49 -8.69 3.91
N LEU A 82 -6.35 -7.37 3.89
CA LEU A 82 -5.60 -6.60 4.88
C LEU A 82 -6.58 -6.13 5.97
N THR A 83 -6.28 -6.47 7.22
CA THR A 83 -7.05 -6.02 8.39
C THR A 83 -6.22 -5.04 9.21
N ILE A 84 -6.78 -3.86 9.45
CA ILE A 84 -6.19 -2.81 10.28
C ILE A 84 -7.15 -2.57 11.44
N PRO A 85 -6.87 -3.11 12.65
CA PRO A 85 -7.74 -2.93 13.81
C PRO A 85 -7.89 -1.46 14.21
N ALA A 86 -9.01 -1.13 14.87
CA ALA A 86 -9.19 0.20 15.46
C ALA A 86 -8.08 0.47 16.48
N GLY A 87 -7.57 1.71 16.52
CA GLY A 87 -6.50 2.08 17.44
C GLY A 87 -5.09 1.66 17.04
N SER A 88 -4.90 1.01 15.88
CA SER A 88 -3.56 0.60 15.41
C SER A 88 -2.75 1.76 14.84
N LEU A 89 -3.43 2.82 14.41
CA LEU A 89 -2.85 4.04 13.85
C LEU A 89 -3.38 5.23 14.62
N MET A 90 -2.51 6.23 14.83
CA MET A 90 -2.84 7.47 15.52
C MET A 90 -2.21 8.65 14.78
N ASN A 91 -2.92 9.77 14.69
CA ASN A 91 -2.38 11.01 14.14
C ASN A 91 -1.77 11.92 15.22
N GLY A 92 -1.06 12.98 14.82
CA GLY A 92 -0.47 13.96 15.74
C GLY A 92 -1.48 14.69 16.66
N GLY A 93 -2.77 14.64 16.34
CA GLY A 93 -3.86 15.15 17.17
C GLY A 93 -4.41 14.15 18.19
N GLY A 94 -3.83 12.95 18.31
CA GLY A 94 -4.27 11.88 19.22
C GLY A 94 -5.51 11.13 18.76
N ASN A 95 -5.98 11.34 17.53
CA ASN A 95 -7.12 10.61 16.99
C ASN A 95 -6.66 9.28 16.41
N THR A 96 -7.41 8.22 16.72
CA THR A 96 -7.12 6.86 16.24
C THR A 96 -7.94 6.48 15.02
N ASN A 97 -7.44 5.55 14.21
CA ASN A 97 -8.24 4.95 13.14
C ASN A 97 -9.40 4.10 13.71
N THR A 98 -10.47 3.98 12.93
CA THR A 98 -11.48 2.93 13.10
C THR A 98 -11.00 1.63 12.45
N ALA A 99 -11.62 0.50 12.78
CA ALA A 99 -11.27 -0.78 12.16
C ALA A 99 -11.53 -0.73 10.64
N GLN A 100 -10.56 -1.18 9.85
CA GLN A 100 -10.63 -1.24 8.40
C GLN A 100 -10.30 -2.65 7.90
N THR A 101 -11.02 -3.06 6.86
CA THR A 101 -10.78 -4.32 6.15
C THR A 101 -10.74 -4.01 4.67
N ILE A 102 -9.64 -4.35 4.03
CA ILE A 102 -9.41 -4.05 2.62
C ILE A 102 -9.16 -5.36 1.89
N THR A 103 -10.02 -5.67 0.93
CA THR A 103 -9.90 -6.86 0.11
C THR A 103 -9.45 -6.46 -1.29
N PHE A 104 -8.46 -7.17 -1.81
CA PHE A 104 -7.90 -6.92 -3.12
C PHE A 104 -7.54 -8.22 -3.81
N THR A 105 -7.44 -8.18 -5.14
CA THR A 105 -6.95 -9.29 -5.94
C THR A 105 -5.66 -8.88 -6.63
N THR A 106 -4.62 -9.70 -6.49
CA THR A 106 -3.31 -9.46 -7.09
C THR A 106 -3.34 -9.65 -8.59
N ILE A 107 -2.54 -8.85 -9.29
CA ILE A 107 -2.24 -9.04 -10.69
C ILE A 107 -0.73 -9.21 -10.87
N LYS A 108 -0.31 -10.05 -11.81
CA LYS A 108 1.09 -10.16 -12.18
C LYS A 108 1.55 -8.80 -12.72
N SER A 109 2.65 -8.28 -12.20
CA SER A 109 3.28 -7.09 -12.79
C SER A 109 3.65 -7.40 -14.23
N ALA A 110 3.27 -6.52 -15.16
CA ALA A 110 3.81 -6.59 -16.50
C ALA A 110 5.31 -6.33 -16.36
N ALA A 111 6.14 -7.34 -16.64
CA ALA A 111 7.58 -7.18 -16.60
C ALA A 111 7.92 -5.92 -17.40
N ASN A 112 8.56 -4.94 -16.76
CA ASN A 112 9.12 -3.80 -17.46
C ASN A 112 9.99 -4.40 -18.56
N LYS A 113 9.58 -4.25 -19.82
CA LYS A 113 10.32 -4.80 -20.96
C LYS A 113 11.73 -4.24 -20.85
N THR A 114 12.69 -5.09 -20.46
CA THR A 114 14.10 -4.75 -20.44
C THR A 114 14.41 -4.18 -21.81
N VAL A 115 14.79 -2.91 -21.88
CA VAL A 115 15.41 -2.35 -23.08
C VAL A 115 16.78 -3.04 -23.17
N ILE A 116 16.81 -4.22 -23.79
CA ILE A 116 18.04 -4.77 -24.34
C ILE A 116 18.40 -3.93 -25.56
N SER A 117 19.27 -2.94 -25.35
CA SER A 117 20.08 -2.39 -26.44
C SER A 117 21.43 -1.93 -25.89
N GLY A 118 22.17 -2.88 -25.31
CA GLY A 118 23.63 -2.82 -25.33
C GLY A 118 24.11 -3.38 -26.66
N GLY A 119 24.52 -2.51 -27.59
CA GLY A 119 25.08 -2.91 -28.88
C GLY A 119 24.97 -1.82 -29.94
N SER A 120 26.01 -1.00 -30.04
CA SER A 120 26.23 -0.11 -31.19
C SER A 120 26.24 -0.91 -32.49
N THR A 121 25.46 -0.51 -33.50
CA THR A 121 25.90 -0.43 -34.91
C THR A 121 24.88 0.31 -35.78
N SER A 122 25.43 1.22 -36.58
CA SER A 122 24.92 1.76 -37.84
C SER A 122 23.94 2.93 -37.78
N GLN A 123 24.54 4.11 -37.94
CA GLN A 123 23.96 5.23 -38.66
C GLN A 123 23.14 4.73 -39.86
N ILE A 124 21.84 4.99 -39.87
CA ILE A 124 21.09 5.03 -41.13
C ILE A 124 20.83 6.51 -41.38
N THR A 125 21.76 7.10 -42.12
CA THR A 125 21.64 8.39 -42.78
C THR A 125 20.37 8.38 -43.63
N GLY A 126 19.38 9.18 -43.26
CA GLY A 126 18.27 9.50 -44.14
C GLY A 126 18.67 10.66 -45.06
N THR A 127 18.74 10.43 -46.37
CA THR A 127 18.09 11.26 -47.40
C THR A 127 18.13 10.51 -48.73
N ILE A 128 16.94 10.09 -49.17
CA ILE A 128 16.63 9.85 -50.58
C ILE A 128 16.07 11.17 -51.09
N ARG A 129 16.83 11.86 -51.94
CA ARG A 129 16.38 12.70 -53.06
C ARG A 129 17.58 13.32 -53.76
#